data_AF-A0A8C5YXC4-F1
#
_entry.id   AF-A0A8C5YXC4-F1
#
_cell.length_a   1.000
_cell.length_b   1.000
_cell.length_c   1.000
_cell.angle_alpha   90.00
_cell.angle_beta   90.00
_cell.angle_gamma   90.00
#
_symmetry.space_group_name_H-M   'P 1'
#
loop_
_entity.id
_entity.type
_entity.pdbx_description
1 polymer ?
#
loop_
_entity_poly.entity_id
_entity_poly.type
_entity_poly.pdbx_seq_one_letter_code
_entity_poly.pdbx_strand_id
1 'polypeptide(L)'
;MPLRALCTICSDFFDHSRDVAAIHCGHTFHLQCLIQWFETAPSRTCPQCRIQVGKRTIINKLFFDLAQEEESVLDAEFLKNELDNIRAQLSQKEREKRDSQDHLLTVCIKVLEIFSA
;
A
#
# COMPACT_ATOMS: atom_id res chain seq x y z
N MET A 1 0.09 8.84 16.71
CA MET A 1 -0.13 9.31 15.32
C MET A 1 1.23 9.24 14.64
N PRO A 2 1.41 8.39 13.60
CA PRO A 2 2.73 8.19 13.02
C PRO A 2 3.22 9.48 12.36
N LEU A 3 4.54 9.67 12.38
CA LEU A 3 5.21 10.79 11.75
C LEU A 3 5.07 10.67 10.23
N ARG A 4 4.14 11.41 9.62
CA ARG A 4 3.95 11.43 8.15
C ARG A 4 4.89 12.43 7.51
N ALA A 5 6.15 12.04 7.33
CA ALA A 5 7.14 12.84 6.62
C ALA A 5 7.16 12.52 5.11
N LEU A 6 7.31 13.55 4.28
CA LEU A 6 7.28 13.45 2.81
C LEU A 6 8.46 14.17 2.17
N CYS A 7 8.86 13.71 0.99
CA CYS A 7 9.86 14.36 0.16
C CYS A 7 9.19 15.43 -0.71
N THR A 8 9.52 16.71 -0.49
CA THR A 8 8.88 17.81 -1.23
C THR A 8 9.36 17.97 -2.68
N ILE A 9 10.37 17.20 -3.10
CA ILE A 9 10.83 17.18 -4.52
C ILE A 9 9.88 16.31 -5.36
N CYS A 10 9.49 15.14 -4.86
CA CYS A 10 8.62 14.20 -5.59
C CYS A 10 7.19 14.11 -5.05
N SER A 11 6.91 14.78 -3.92
CA SER A 11 5.63 14.77 -3.21
C SER A 11 5.18 13.40 -2.69
N ASP A 12 6.12 12.45 -2.50
CA ASP A 12 5.84 11.12 -1.93
C ASP A 12 6.26 11.02 -0.46
N PHE A 13 5.64 10.08 0.27
CA PHE A 13 6.05 9.70 1.62
C PHE A 13 7.42 8.99 1.63
N PHE A 14 8.16 9.17 2.72
CA PHE A 14 9.32 8.34 3.00
C PHE A 14 8.88 6.92 3.37
N ASP A 15 9.59 5.94 2.85
CA ASP A 15 9.33 4.52 3.05
C ASP A 15 10.64 3.77 3.38
N HIS A 16 10.56 2.48 3.70
CA HIS A 16 11.73 1.66 4.00
C HIS A 16 12.53 1.26 2.75
N SER A 17 12.03 1.52 1.55
CA SER A 17 12.65 1.09 0.30
C SER A 17 13.64 2.13 -0.27
N ARG A 18 13.44 3.41 0.06
CA ARG A 18 14.24 4.52 -0.46
C ARG A 18 15.04 5.21 0.65
N ASP A 19 16.30 5.47 0.35
CA ASP A 19 17.18 6.18 1.28
C ASP A 19 16.76 7.64 1.46
N VAL A 20 16.76 8.10 2.72
CA VAL A 20 16.47 9.49 3.08
C VAL A 20 17.78 10.22 3.36
N ALA A 21 17.99 11.35 2.70
CA ALA A 21 19.12 12.23 2.89
C ALA A 21 18.70 13.52 3.59
N ALA A 22 19.60 14.10 4.37
CA ALA A 22 19.42 15.41 5.00
C ALA A 22 20.51 16.39 4.61
N ILE A 23 20.10 17.66 4.47
CA ILE A 23 20.99 18.79 4.29
C ILE A 23 21.27 19.41 5.66
N HIS A 24 22.43 20.04 5.86
CA HIS A 24 22.78 20.76 7.10
C HIS A 24 21.75 21.81 7.58
N CYS A 25 20.84 22.26 6.71
CA CYS A 25 19.73 23.12 7.09
C CYS A 25 18.55 22.37 7.76
N GLY A 26 18.65 21.05 7.92
CA GLY A 26 17.66 20.19 8.57
C GLY A 26 16.59 19.61 7.64
N HIS A 27 16.51 20.03 6.37
CA HIS A 27 15.52 19.51 5.43
C HIS A 27 15.92 18.14 4.88
N THR A 28 14.94 17.24 4.81
CA THR A 28 15.08 15.84 4.39
C THR A 28 14.41 15.57 3.05
N PHE A 29 15.04 14.73 2.22
CA PHE A 29 14.55 14.35 0.89
C PHE A 29 14.97 12.92 0.57
N HIS A 30 14.36 12.27 -0.43
CA HIS A 30 14.93 11.02 -0.95
C HIS A 30 16.32 11.30 -1.52
N LEU A 31 17.28 10.41 -1.27
CA LEU A 31 18.66 10.54 -1.74
C LEU A 31 18.68 10.72 -3.27
N GLN A 32 17.93 9.91 -4.01
CA GLN A 32 17.87 9.99 -5.46
C GLN A 32 17.29 11.32 -5.96
N CYS A 33 16.20 11.80 -5.34
CA CYS A 33 15.60 13.08 -5.68
C CYS A 33 16.57 14.24 -5.42
N LEU A 34 17.32 14.17 -4.32
CA LEU A 34 18.30 15.19 -3.96
C LEU A 34 19.51 15.20 -4.91
N ILE A 35 19.99 14.03 -5.34
CA ILE A 35 21.06 13.90 -6.34
C ILE A 35 20.61 14.56 -7.66
N GLN A 36 19.44 14.17 -8.16
CA GLN A 36 18.90 14.70 -9.42
C GLN A 36 18.68 16.22 -9.35
N TRP A 37 18.26 16.73 -8.20
CA TRP A 37 18.14 18.17 -7.98
C TRP A 37 19.48 18.90 -8.11
N PHE A 38 20.56 18.36 -7.54
CA PHE A 38 21.89 18.98 -7.64
C PHE A 38 22.57 18.82 -8.99
N GLU A 39 22.16 17.84 -9.79
CA GLU A 39 22.60 17.70 -11.18
C GLU A 39 21.94 18.74 -12.09
N THR A 40 20.67 19.06 -11.82
CA THR A 40 19.89 20.03 -12.61
C THR A 40 20.09 21.49 -12.17
N ALA A 41 20.38 21.74 -10.90
CA ALA A 41 20.54 23.08 -10.34
C ALA A 41 22.02 23.47 -10.11
N PRO A 42 22.58 24.45 -10.85
CA PRO A 42 24.00 24.81 -10.76
C PRO A 42 24.40 25.45 -9.42
N SER A 43 23.47 26.08 -8.71
CA SER A 43 23.74 26.78 -7.45
C SER A 43 23.77 25.87 -6.21
N ARG A 44 23.42 24.58 -6.35
CA ARG A 44 23.36 23.58 -5.27
C ARG A 44 22.73 24.14 -3.99
N THR A 45 21.45 24.47 -4.05
CA THR A 45 20.70 25.00 -2.91
C THR A 45 19.67 24.00 -2.42
N CYS A 46 19.30 24.10 -1.13
CA CYS A 46 18.20 23.33 -0.57
C CYS A 46 16.89 23.64 -1.33
N PRO A 47 16.13 22.62 -1.80
CA PRO A 47 14.86 22.83 -2.48
C PRO A 47 13.83 23.62 -1.67
N GLN A 48 13.88 23.52 -0.34
CA GLN A 48 12.90 24.13 0.56
C GLN A 48 13.28 25.56 0.97
N CYS A 49 14.47 25.73 1.54
CA CYS A 49 14.88 27.01 2.14
C CYS A 49 15.94 27.77 1.33
N ARG A 50 16.38 27.23 0.20
CA ARG A 50 17.35 27.84 -0.73
C ARG A 50 18.74 28.13 -0.15
N ILE A 51 19.04 27.66 1.06
CA ILE A 51 20.38 27.72 1.66
C ILE A 51 21.38 26.93 0.79
N GLN A 52 22.57 27.47 0.60
CA GLN A 52 23.62 26.87 -0.23
C GLN A 52 24.20 25.61 0.42
N VAL A 53 24.33 24.53 -0.36
CA VAL A 53 24.72 23.20 0.11
C VAL A 53 26.14 22.86 -0.33
N GLY A 54 27.05 22.74 0.64
CA GLY A 54 28.40 22.26 0.41
C GLY A 54 28.44 20.74 0.23
N LYS A 55 29.33 20.23 -0.64
CA LYS A 55 29.52 18.78 -0.90
C LYS A 55 29.76 17.93 0.36
N ARG A 56 30.30 18.52 1.43
CA ARG A 56 30.62 17.84 2.70
C ARG A 56 29.54 18.00 3.79
N THR A 57 28.41 18.63 3.46
CA THR A 57 27.37 19.03 4.43
C THR A 57 26.05 18.28 4.23
N ILE A 58 26.10 17.16 3.49
CA ILE A 58 24.94 16.31 3.19
C ILE A 58 25.15 14.98 3.90
N ILE A 59 24.13 14.55 4.63
CA ILE A 59 24.05 13.20 5.18
C ILE A 59 23.26 12.38 4.17
N ASN A 60 23.94 11.52 3.40
CA ASN A 60 23.33 10.82 2.27
C ASN A 60 22.29 9.77 2.69
N LYS A 61 22.39 9.25 3.91
CA LYS A 61 21.49 8.23 4.42
C LYS A 61 21.28 8.43 5.92
N LEU A 62 20.02 8.64 6.29
CA LEU A 62 19.56 8.65 7.66
C LEU A 62 19.08 7.24 8.04
N PHE A 63 19.50 6.79 9.21
CA PHE A 63 18.99 5.56 9.83
C PHE A 63 18.05 5.99 10.95
N PHE A 64 16.79 5.61 10.81
CA PHE A 64 15.79 5.84 11.85
C PHE A 64 15.62 4.54 12.62
N ASP A 65 16.09 4.51 13.87
CA ASP A 65 15.76 3.45 14.82
C ASP A 65 14.31 3.67 15.27
N LEU A 66 13.37 3.41 14.37
CA LEU A 66 11.97 3.32 14.73
C LEU A 66 11.87 2.06 15.59
N ALA A 67 11.70 2.25 16.91
CA ALA A 67 11.09 1.20 17.70
C ALA A 67 9.85 0.79 16.92
N GLN A 68 9.77 -0.47 16.49
CA GLN A 68 8.59 -1.00 15.83
C GLN A 68 7.43 -0.69 16.78
N GLU A 69 6.71 0.41 16.55
CA GLU A 69 5.32 0.48 16.96
C GLU A 69 4.74 -0.75 16.31
N GLU A 70 4.44 -1.76 17.12
CA GLU A 70 3.81 -3.01 16.74
C GLU A 70 2.96 -2.70 15.51
N GLU A 71 3.47 -3.03 14.33
CA GLU A 71 2.64 -3.12 13.14
C GLU A 71 1.49 -3.94 13.67
N SER A 72 0.30 -3.34 13.78
CA SER A 72 -0.83 -3.98 14.44
C SER A 72 -0.94 -5.33 13.78
N VAL A 73 -0.40 -6.35 14.42
CA VAL A 73 -0.34 -7.69 13.86
C VAL A 73 -1.79 -8.01 13.98
N LEU A 74 -2.55 -7.80 12.89
CA LEU A 74 -3.87 -8.37 12.78
C LEU A 74 -3.55 -9.84 13.03
N ASP A 75 -3.93 -10.29 14.23
CA ASP A 75 -3.50 -11.57 14.77
C ASP A 75 -3.68 -12.59 13.66
N ALA A 76 -2.70 -13.47 13.45
CA ALA A 76 -2.85 -14.53 12.45
C ALA A 76 -4.17 -15.28 12.67
N GLU A 77 -4.63 -15.33 13.93
CA GLU A 77 -5.95 -15.77 14.35
C GLU A 77 -7.10 -14.97 13.72
N PHE A 78 -7.07 -13.62 13.75
CA PHE A 78 -8.10 -12.75 13.16
C PHE A 78 -8.19 -12.95 11.64
N LEU A 79 -7.06 -12.93 10.95
CA LEU A 79 -7.02 -13.13 9.50
C LEU A 79 -7.52 -14.53 9.10
N LYS A 80 -7.17 -15.55 9.89
CA LYS A 80 -7.65 -16.91 9.68
C LYS A 80 -9.15 -17.03 9.92
N ASN A 81 -9.66 -16.42 10.99
CA ASN A 81 -11.10 -16.41 11.30
C ASN A 81 -11.91 -15.74 10.19
N GLU A 82 -11.44 -14.61 9.66
CA GLU A 82 -12.10 -13.93 8.54
C GLU A 82 -12.07 -14.79 7.28
N LEU A 83 -10.94 -15.43 6.98
CA LEU A 83 -10.82 -16.35 5.85
C LEU A 83 -11.79 -17.54 5.96
N ASP A 84 -11.90 -18.13 7.14
CA ASP A 84 -12.78 -19.27 7.38
C ASP A 84 -14.26 -18.86 7.31
N ASN A 85 -14.61 -17.66 7.79
CA ASN A 85 -15.95 -17.09 7.63
C ASN A 85 -16.30 -16.87 6.15
N ILE A 86 -15.42 -16.25 5.37
CA ILE A 86 -15.62 -16.02 3.94
C ILE A 86 -15.77 -17.36 3.18
N ARG A 87 -14.95 -18.36 3.52
CA ARG A 87 -15.04 -19.71 2.94
C ARG A 87 -16.38 -20.38 3.24
N ALA A 88 -16.89 -20.24 4.47
CA ALA A 88 -18.19 -20.78 4.84
C ALA A 88 -19.32 -20.11 4.05
N GLN A 89 -19.29 -18.79 3.91
CA GLN A 89 -20.27 -18.04 3.11
C GLN A 89 -20.23 -18.43 1.63
N LEU A 90 -19.03 -18.62 1.06
CA LEU A 90 -18.88 -19.09 -0.32
C LEU A 90 -19.50 -20.48 -0.52
N SER A 91 -19.22 -21.42 0.40
CA SER A 91 -19.80 -22.77 0.33
C SER A 91 -21.33 -22.75 0.40
N GLN A 92 -21.89 -21.90 1.26
CA GLN A 92 -23.33 -21.73 1.36
C GLN A 92 -23.92 -21.16 0.06
N LYS A 93 -23.31 -20.12 -0.51
CA LYS A 93 -23.74 -19.50 -1.77
C LYS A 93 -23.66 -20.47 -2.95
N GLU A 94 -22.64 -21.33 -3.00
CA GLU A 94 -22.54 -22.38 -4.00
C GLU A 94 -23.65 -23.42 -3.88
N ARG A 95 -24.01 -23.80 -2.66
CA ARG A 95 -25.14 -24.71 -2.42
C ARG A 95 -26.46 -24.08 -2.84
N GLU A 96 -26.74 -22.84 -2.43
CA GLU A 96 -27.94 -22.10 -2.83
C GLU A 96 -28.04 -21.98 -4.36
N LYS A 97 -26.91 -21.74 -5.04
CA LYS A 97 -26.84 -21.69 -6.50
C LYS A 97 -27.18 -23.04 -7.14
N ARG A 98 -26.62 -24.14 -6.62
CA ARG A 98 -26.95 -25.50 -7.12
C ARG A 98 -28.43 -25.81 -6.92
N ASP A 99 -28.95 -25.54 -5.73
CA ASP A 99 -30.37 -25.80 -5.41
C ASP A 99 -31.30 -24.98 -6.32
N SER A 100 -30.94 -23.71 -6.60
CA SER A 100 -31.66 -22.86 -7.55
C SER A 100 -31.58 -23.38 -8.99
N GLN A 101 -30.42 -23.89 -9.41
CA GLN A 101 -30.23 -24.49 -10.74
C GLN A 101 -31.03 -25.78 -10.91
N ASP A 102 -31.03 -26.66 -9.90
CA ASP A 102 -31.81 -27.90 -9.91
C ASP A 102 -33.32 -27.62 -9.92
N HIS A 103 -33.76 -26.57 -9.19
CA HIS A 103 -35.14 -26.14 -9.23
C HIS A 103 -35.54 -25.63 -10.63
N LEU A 104 -34.70 -24.81 -11.26
CA LEU A 104 -34.91 -24.35 -12.63
C LEU A 104 -34.98 -25.53 -13.62
N LEU A 105 -34.07 -26.49 -13.51
CA LEU A 105 -34.05 -27.69 -14.36
C LEU A 105 -35.37 -28.48 -14.21
N THR A 106 -35.82 -28.67 -12.98
CA THR A 106 -37.08 -29.37 -12.67
C THR A 106 -38.29 -28.65 -13.26
N VAL A 107 -38.34 -27.32 -13.15
CA VAL A 107 -39.42 -26.51 -13.75
C VAL A 107 -39.39 -26.62 -15.27
N CYS A 108 -38.22 -26.53 -15.90
CA CYS A 108 -38.08 -26.68 -17.35
C CYS A 108 -38.58 -28.05 -17.84
N ILE A 109 -38.25 -29.14 -17.15
CA ILE A 109 -38.73 -30.49 -17.50
C ILE A 109 -40.26 -30.56 -17.42
N LYS A 110 -40.87 -30.09 -16.33
CA LYS A 110 -42.34 -30.09 -16.18
C LYS A 110 -43.04 -29.26 -17.26
N VAL A 111 -42.46 -28.13 -17.65
CA VAL A 111 -43.00 -27.30 -18.73
C VAL A 111 -42.96 -28.05 -20.07
N LEU A 112 -41.83 -28.72 -20.38
CA LEU A 112 -41.70 -29.54 -21.60
C LEU A 112 -42.69 -30.71 -21.65
N GLU A 113 -42.97 -31.35 -20.51
CA GLU A 113 -43.97 -32.42 -20.41
C GLU A 113 -45.39 -31.89 -20.71
N ILE A 114 -45.74 -30.70 -20.21
CA ILE A 114 -47.05 -30.07 -20.49
C ILE A 114 -47.19 -29.71 -21.97
N PHE A 115 -46.14 -29.23 -22.63
CA PHE A 115 -46.19 -28.87 -24.05
C PHE A 115 -46.20 -30.09 -25.00
N SER A 116 -45.86 -31.28 -24.50
CA SER A 116 -45.81 -32.52 -25.28
C SER A 116 -47.07 -33.39 -25.14
N ALA A 117 -48.03 -32.97 -24.32
CA ALA A 117 -49.34 -33.61 -24.09
C ALA A 117 -50.45 -32.85 -24.82
#